data_AF-A0A2V5UMR2-F1
#
_entry.id   AF-A0A2V5UMR2-F1
#
_cell.length_a   1.000
_cell.length_b   1.000
_cell.length_c   1.000
_cell.angle_alpha   90.00
_cell.angle_beta   90.00
_cell.angle_gamma   90.00
#
_symmetry.space_group_name_H-M   'P 1'
#
loop_
_entity.id
_entity.type
_entity.pdbx_description
1 polymer ?
#
loop_
_entity_poly.entity_id
_entity_poly.type
_entity_poly.pdbx_seq_one_letter_code
_entity_poly.pdbx_strand_id
1 'polypeptide(L)' 'NANYRDLQAQLEGTENRIAVARKRYVESVAEYNKAVRYFPTNLTANYILGLKARESFSAEETATKPPQVKF' A
#
# COMPACT_ATOMS: atom_id res chain seq x y z
N ASN A 1 23.95 8.57 -24.06
CA ASN A 1 24.28 8.03 -22.71
C ASN A 1 23.81 8.87 -21.53
N ALA A 2 23.77 10.21 -21.59
CA ALA A 2 23.26 11.01 -20.46
C ALA A 2 21.75 10.86 -20.21
N ASN A 3 20.92 10.94 -21.26
CA ASN A 3 19.45 10.82 -21.15
C ASN A 3 18.97 9.47 -20.58
N TYR A 4 19.74 8.40 -20.80
CA TYR A 4 19.41 7.07 -20.28
C TYR A 4 19.62 6.98 -18.76
N ARG A 5 20.71 7.57 -18.25
CA ARG A 5 21.00 7.61 -16.81
C ARG A 5 19.99 8.48 -16.06
N ASP A 6 19.55 9.57 -16.67
CA ASP A 6 18.53 10.44 -16.07
C ASP A 6 17.16 9.73 -15.99
N LEU A 7 16.76 9.03 -17.05
CA LEU A 7 15.52 8.23 -17.04
C LEU A 7 15.59 7.11 -15.99
N GLN A 8 16.71 6.41 -15.86
CA GLN A 8 16.90 5.40 -14.82
C GLN A 8 16.75 5.99 -13.41
N ALA A 9 17.37 7.15 -13.14
CA ALA A 9 17.23 7.82 -11.85
C ALA A 9 15.78 8.25 -11.55
N GLN A 10 15.04 8.71 -12.56
CA GLN A 10 13.62 9.06 -12.42
C GLN A 10 12.74 7.83 -12.17
N LEU A 11 13.02 6.70 -12.84
CA LEU A 11 12.32 5.44 -12.63
C LEU A 11 12.58 4.90 -11.22
N GLU A 12 13.83 4.89 -10.77
CA GLU A 12 14.18 4.52 -9.39
C GLU A 12 13.47 5.43 -8.36
N GLY A 13 13.43 6.73 -8.62
CA GLY A 13 12.69 7.69 -7.78
C GLY A 13 11.18 7.41 -7.74
N THR A 14 10.60 6.98 -8.86
CA THR A 14 9.17 6.64 -8.97
C THR A 14 8.86 5.33 -8.26
N GLU A 15 9.65 4.29 -8.46
CA GLU A 15 9.56 2.99 -7.77
C GLU A 15 9.63 3.17 -6.24
N ASN A 16 10.58 3.97 -5.75
CA ASN A 16 10.69 4.27 -4.32
C ASN A 16 9.42 4.94 -3.77
N ARG A 17 8.82 5.89 -4.51
CA ARG A 17 7.56 6.54 -4.10
C ARG A 17 6.38 5.56 -4.10
N ILE A 18 6.29 4.67 -5.09
CA ILE A 18 5.26 3.63 -5.17
C ILE A 18 5.39 2.67 -3.98
N ALA A 19 6.60 2.24 -3.65
CA ALA A 19 6.85 1.36 -2.51
C ALA A 19 6.41 2.00 -1.18
N VAL A 20 6.75 3.28 -0.96
CA VAL A 20 6.32 4.03 0.24
C VAL A 20 4.80 4.20 0.29
N ALA A 21 4.17 4.58 -0.82
CA ALA A 21 2.71 4.74 -0.89
C ALA A 21 1.98 3.43 -0.61
N ARG A 22 2.46 2.31 -1.18
CA ARG A 22 1.93 0.97 -0.92
C ARG A 22 2.03 0.62 0.57
N LYS A 23 3.19 0.83 1.19
CA LYS A 23 3.37 0.57 2.63
C LYS A 23 2.39 1.36 3.49
N ARG A 24 2.28 2.67 3.24
CA ARG A 24 1.34 3.55 3.98
C ARG A 24 -0.11 3.10 3.83
N TYR A 25 -0.51 2.69 2.62
CA TYR A 25 -1.86 2.17 2.38
C TYR A 25 -2.11 0.92 3.23
N VAL A 26 -1.21 -0.06 3.19
CA VAL A 26 -1.33 -1.31 3.97
C VAL A 26 -1.42 -1.03 5.47
N GLU A 27 -0.56 -0.15 5.99
CA GLU A 27 -0.58 0.26 7.40
C GLU A 27 -1.93 0.90 7.79
N SER A 28 -2.44 1.83 6.98
CA SER A 28 -3.72 2.50 7.26
C SER A 28 -4.91 1.53 7.24
N VAL A 29 -4.92 0.55 6.34
CA VAL A 29 -5.96 -0.48 6.29
C VAL A 29 -5.86 -1.40 7.49
N ALA A 30 -4.65 -1.76 7.92
CA ALA A 30 -4.45 -2.56 9.12
C ALA A 30 -4.93 -1.84 10.38
N GLU A 31 -4.62 -0.55 10.54
CA GLU A 31 -5.09 0.27 11.66
C GLU A 31 -6.61 0.40 11.67
N TYR A 32 -7.22 0.68 10.52
CA TYR A 32 -8.67 0.71 10.36
C TYR A 32 -9.31 -0.63 10.76
N ASN A 33 -8.78 -1.73 10.24
CA ASN A 33 -9.29 -3.07 10.55
C ASN A 33 -9.15 -3.41 12.04
N LYS A 34 -8.07 -2.95 12.68
CA LYS A 34 -7.89 -3.09 14.12
C LYS A 34 -8.98 -2.32 14.87
N ALA A 35 -9.24 -1.07 14.49
CA ALA A 35 -10.27 -0.24 15.12
C ALA A 35 -11.68 -0.86 14.97
N VAL A 36 -11.99 -1.45 13.81
CA VAL A 36 -13.30 -2.09 13.56
C VAL A 36 -13.45 -3.42 14.31
N ARG A 37 -12.34 -4.15 14.58
CA ARG A 37 -12.39 -5.49 15.20
C ARG A 37 -12.27 -5.50 16.73
N TYR A 38 -11.51 -4.57 17.32
CA TYR A 38 -11.19 -4.60 18.75
C TYR A 38 -11.95 -3.56 19.59
N PHE A 39 -12.24 -3.91 20.83
CA PHE A 39 -12.85 -3.01 21.82
C PHE A 39 -11.88 -1.88 22.21
N PRO A 40 -12.37 -0.65 22.50
CA PRO A 40 -13.77 -0.21 22.52
C PRO A 40 -14.31 0.27 21.17
N THR A 41 -13.43 0.52 20.20
CA THR A 41 -13.77 1.15 18.92
C THR A 41 -14.66 0.30 18.04
N ASN A 42 -14.64 -1.04 18.20
CA ASN A 42 -15.53 -1.94 17.46
C ASN A 42 -17.02 -1.72 17.78
N LEU A 43 -17.36 -1.21 18.97
CA LEU A 43 -18.75 -0.99 19.34
C LEU A 43 -19.34 0.16 18.54
N THR A 44 -18.63 1.29 18.48
CA THR A 44 -19.05 2.44 17.67
C THR A 44 -18.97 2.12 16.19
N ALA A 45 -17.90 1.43 15.75
CA ALA A 45 -17.73 1.05 14.35
C ALA A 45 -18.85 0.14 13.84
N ASN A 46 -19.23 -0.92 14.58
CA ASN A 46 -20.23 -1.88 14.12
C ASN A 46 -21.67 -1.45 14.42
N TYR A 47 -21.95 -0.92 15.62
CA TYR A 47 -23.33 -0.63 16.06
C TYR A 47 -23.82 0.78 15.70
N ILE A 48 -22.92 1.76 15.60
CA ILE A 48 -23.30 3.16 15.29
C ILE A 48 -23.03 3.49 13.82
N LEU A 49 -21.87 3.07 13.30
CA LEU A 49 -21.39 3.48 11.98
C LEU A 49 -21.51 2.39 10.90
N GLY A 50 -21.85 1.14 11.26
CA GLY A 50 -22.00 0.02 10.31
C GLY A 50 -20.74 -0.30 9.49
N LEU A 51 -19.56 0.03 10.01
CA LEU A 51 -18.28 -0.11 9.33
C LEU A 51 -17.84 -1.57 9.31
N LYS A 52 -17.46 -2.07 8.13
CA LYS A 52 -16.92 -3.44 7.95
C LYS A 52 -15.42 -3.39 7.73
N ALA A 53 -14.71 -4.44 8.16
CA ALA A 53 -13.29 -4.58 7.87
C ALA A 53 -13.05 -4.52 6.35
N ARG A 54 -12.04 -3.76 5.94
CA ARG A 54 -11.58 -3.63 4.56
C ARG A 54 -10.63 -4.78 4.24
N GLU A 55 -10.61 -5.21 2.99
CA GLU A 55 -9.59 -6.15 2.54
C GLU A 55 -8.22 -5.49 2.60
N SER A 56 -7.28 -6.13 3.29
CA SER A 56 -5.89 -5.69 3.28
C SER A 56 -5.29 -6.04 1.91
N PHE A 57 -4.69 -5.07 1.25
CA PHE A 57 -3.84 -5.34 0.09
C PHE A 57 -2.58 -6.07 0.59
N SER A 58 -2.57 -7.39 0.47
CA SER A 58 -1.33 -8.15 0.60
C SER A 58 -0.60 -8.01 -0.72
N ALA A 59 0.68 -7.62 -0.69
CA ALA A 59 1.50 -7.79 -1.87
C ALA A 59 1.57 -9.30 -2.14
N GLU A 60 0.82 -9.80 -3.11
CA GLU A 60 1.09 -11.11 -3.68
C GLU A 60 2.59 -11.13 -4.02
N GLU A 61 3.32 -12.18 -3.62
CA GLU A 61 4.77 -12.28 -3.80
C GLU A 61 5.21 -11.97 -5.26
N THR A 62 4.31 -12.17 -6.22
CA THR A 62 4.42 -11.86 -7.64
C THR A 62 4.54 -10.36 -7.98
N ALA A 63 4.06 -9.44 -7.15
CA ALA A 63 4.16 -7.99 -7.33
C ALA A 63 5.54 -7.41 -6.95
N THR A 64 6.48 -8.27 -6.56
CA THR A 64 7.88 -7.93 -6.22
C THR A 64 8.79 -7.99 -7.44
N LYS A 65 8.30 -8.38 -8.62
CA LYS A 65 9.11 -8.39 -9.85
C LYS A 65 9.12 -6.98 -10.45
N PRO A 66 10.25 -6.23 -10.40
CA PRO A 66 10.34 -4.96 -11.11
C PRO A 66 10.10 -5.21 -12.61
N PRO A 67 9.40 -4.30 -13.31
CA PRO A 67 9.16 -4.45 -14.74
C PRO A 67 10.51 -4.48 -15.48
N GLN A 68 10.75 -5.54 -16.26
CA GLN A 68 11.95 -5.63 -17.09
C GLN A 68 11.81 -4.63 -18.24
N VAL A 69 12.55 -3.53 -18.16
CA VAL A 69 12.67 -2.57 -19.26
C VAL A 69 13.38 -3.29 -20.41
N LYS A 70 12.65 -3.65 -21.47
CA LYS A 70 13.22 -4.12 -22.73
C LYS A 70 13.42 -2.91 -23.64
N PHE A 71 14.64 -2.72 -24.12
CA PHE A 71 14.97 -1.86 -25.26
C PHE A 71 14.80 -2.63 -26.56
#